data_AF-A0A074XPY6-F1
#
_entry.id   AF-A0A074XPY6-F1
#
_cell.length_a   1.000
_cell.length_b   1.000
_cell.length_c   1.000
_cell.angle_alpha   90.00
_cell.angle_beta   90.00
_cell.angle_gamma   90.00
#
_symmetry.space_group_name_H-M   'P 1'
#
loop_
_entity.id
_entity.type
_entity.pdbx_description
1 polymer ?
#
loop_
_entity_poly.entity_id
_entity_poly.type
_entity_poly.pdbx_seq_one_letter_code
_entity_poly.pdbx_strand_id
1 'polypeptide(L)'
;MAAEVQSLQPLKLAAGPEAITADQRYWKGFRSQQLVPSPHSNPITHISFPPSPTNPLVTPPSDTFAVTSGSRVQIFSSKTRKLLKTITRFGYDDIAHSGEIRRDGRVLVAGGDSGAIQAFDTGSRAILKTWKEHKQPVWVTRWNPNDLTSIMSCSDDKTVRLWDLPSESSMTTFSGHQDYVRSGAFMPGQSSNLIVSGSYDQTVRLWDSRAPKRAVMTFKHAAAIESVLPMPSGTQVLASADNQISVLDLVAGKPLHLIKNHQKTVTSLCLANNGTRLVSGGLDGHVKVFETSAWNVVAGFKYPSPVLSLSVVGAGASREDRHLAVGMQSGLLSVRTRLSGEQKAAAREKEKEMQALVAGTIEEYDIKKAKKLRQGDKKALRGRDFTGEGADIVIDGNARGNIRNQSKWESALRNGKYALAVDMVLGATKFYNPNMLTLLTALRHRSAMRTAFKGRDETSLQPILRWVIKYIGHPRYIKLTSDVAMLLLDLYSEQAMDSPEIDDLLNQLHRKVRHCSELAQAAYSTQGMLDLLVSGA
;
A
#
# COMPACT_ATOMS: atom_id res chain seq x y z
N MET A 1 16.42 -11.40 45.02
CA MET A 1 15.97 -10.48 43.95
C MET A 1 14.52 -10.79 43.63
N ALA A 2 13.61 -9.81 43.71
CA ALA A 2 12.23 -10.03 43.31
C ALA A 2 12.15 -10.13 41.78
N ALA A 3 11.62 -11.24 41.27
CA ALA A 3 11.45 -11.42 39.83
C ALA A 3 10.42 -10.41 39.29
N GLU A 4 10.74 -9.78 38.16
CA GLU A 4 9.80 -8.89 37.50
C GLU A 4 8.58 -9.65 36.99
N VAL A 5 7.41 -9.02 37.12
CA VAL A 5 6.17 -9.65 36.72
C VAL A 5 6.00 -9.55 35.21
N GLN A 6 6.33 -10.62 34.51
CA GLN A 6 6.15 -10.72 33.07
C GLN A 6 4.70 -11.08 32.70
N SER A 7 4.17 -10.47 31.63
CA SER A 7 2.91 -10.88 31.01
C SER A 7 3.06 -12.26 30.36
N LEU A 8 1.96 -13.00 30.19
CA LEU A 8 2.02 -14.28 29.49
C LEU A 8 2.43 -14.07 28.04
N GLN A 9 3.41 -14.83 27.58
CA GLN A 9 3.80 -14.76 26.18
C GLN A 9 2.72 -15.40 25.30
N PRO A 10 2.23 -14.68 24.27
CA PRO A 10 1.24 -15.26 23.37
C PRO A 10 1.85 -16.42 22.60
N LEU A 11 1.09 -17.50 22.43
CA LEU A 11 1.56 -18.71 21.79
C LEU A 11 1.81 -18.43 20.30
N LYS A 12 3.06 -18.61 19.87
CA LYS A 12 3.46 -18.48 18.46
C LYS A 12 3.09 -19.77 17.73
N LEU A 13 2.01 -19.72 16.98
CA LEU A 13 1.58 -20.84 16.14
C LEU A 13 2.50 -20.95 14.91
N ALA A 14 2.72 -22.19 14.43
CA ALA A 14 3.42 -22.42 13.18
C ALA A 14 2.73 -21.65 12.04
N ALA A 15 3.52 -21.00 11.18
CA ALA A 15 2.98 -20.29 10.03
C ALA A 15 2.42 -21.29 9.00
N GLY A 16 1.41 -20.89 8.23
CA GLY A 16 1.01 -21.67 7.05
C GLY A 16 2.03 -21.50 5.91
N PRO A 17 1.89 -22.28 4.82
CA PRO A 17 2.79 -22.18 3.66
C PRO A 17 2.79 -20.77 3.05
N GLU A 18 1.64 -20.10 3.05
CA GLU A 18 1.51 -18.70 2.62
C GLU A 18 1.42 -17.75 3.82
N ALA A 19 2.56 -17.55 4.49
CA ALA A 19 2.64 -16.54 5.54
C ALA A 19 2.53 -15.13 4.95
N ILE A 20 1.67 -14.29 5.53
CA ILE A 20 1.56 -12.89 5.11
C ILE A 20 2.90 -12.20 5.40
N THR A 21 3.63 -11.88 4.32
CA THR A 21 4.94 -11.21 4.38
C THR A 21 4.81 -9.78 4.91
N ALA A 22 5.92 -9.20 5.39
CA ALA A 22 5.94 -7.82 5.86
C ALA A 22 5.45 -6.85 4.77
N ASP A 23 5.88 -7.08 3.53
CA ASP A 23 5.48 -6.26 2.39
C ASP A 23 3.99 -6.44 2.05
N GLN A 24 3.45 -7.65 2.10
CA GLN A 24 2.01 -7.84 1.94
C GLN A 24 1.21 -7.10 3.04
N ARG A 25 1.71 -7.05 4.28
CA ARG A 25 1.08 -6.24 5.34
C ARG A 25 1.19 -4.74 5.06
N TYR A 26 2.34 -4.30 4.56
CA TYR A 26 2.57 -2.92 4.15
C TYR A 26 1.54 -2.50 3.07
N TRP A 27 1.41 -3.28 2.01
CA TRP A 27 0.50 -3.03 0.89
C TRP A 27 -0.98 -3.20 1.29
N LYS A 28 -1.31 -4.15 2.17
CA LYS A 28 -2.65 -4.23 2.80
C LYS A 28 -2.96 -3.04 3.72
N GLY A 29 -1.94 -2.29 4.14
CA GLY A 29 -2.10 -1.04 4.89
C GLY A 29 -2.78 0.08 4.11
N PHE A 30 -2.81 0.02 2.77
CA PHE A 30 -3.51 0.97 1.90
C PHE A 30 -5.03 0.71 1.90
N ARG A 31 -5.68 0.90 3.06
CA ARG A 31 -7.06 0.46 3.29
C ARG A 31 -8.11 1.52 2.95
N SER A 32 -7.82 2.79 3.16
CA SER A 32 -8.77 3.88 2.91
C SER A 32 -8.79 4.20 1.42
N GLN A 33 -9.69 3.53 0.72
CA GLN A 33 -9.97 3.74 -0.69
C GLN A 33 -11.00 4.86 -0.86
N GLN A 34 -10.62 5.91 -1.57
CA GLN A 34 -11.52 6.93 -2.06
C GLN A 34 -11.71 6.73 -3.56
N LEU A 35 -12.97 6.68 -4.00
CA LEU A 35 -13.35 6.57 -5.39
C LEU A 35 -13.85 7.95 -5.84
N VAL A 36 -13.14 8.58 -6.77
CA VAL A 36 -13.47 9.89 -7.32
C VAL A 36 -13.82 9.72 -8.79
N PRO A 37 -15.09 9.87 -9.20
CA PRO A 37 -15.44 9.81 -10.61
C PRO A 37 -14.89 11.03 -11.36
N SER A 38 -14.36 10.81 -12.56
CA SER A 38 -14.02 11.90 -13.47
C SER A 38 -15.31 12.56 -14.00
N PRO A 39 -15.26 13.86 -14.32
CA PRO A 39 -16.38 14.53 -14.97
C PRO A 39 -16.70 13.84 -16.31
N HIS A 40 -17.98 13.52 -16.53
CA HIS A 40 -18.48 12.82 -17.73
C HIS A 40 -17.94 11.39 -17.93
N SER A 41 -17.33 10.79 -16.90
CA SER A 41 -16.80 9.41 -16.94
C SER A 41 -15.76 9.17 -18.04
N ASN A 42 -15.04 10.22 -18.44
CA ASN A 42 -13.94 10.10 -19.40
C ASN A 42 -12.79 9.26 -18.80
N PRO A 43 -12.13 8.41 -19.60
CA PRO A 43 -11.01 7.59 -19.15
C PRO A 43 -9.88 8.47 -18.62
N ILE A 44 -9.19 7.97 -17.59
CA ILE A 44 -8.06 8.67 -16.97
C ILE A 44 -6.78 8.24 -17.68
N THR A 45 -6.26 9.10 -18.54
CA THR A 45 -5.13 8.80 -19.43
C THR A 45 -3.79 8.84 -18.69
N HIS A 46 -3.59 9.81 -17.80
CA HIS A 46 -2.31 10.03 -17.14
C HIS A 46 -2.49 10.57 -15.72
N ILE A 47 -1.65 10.09 -14.80
CA ILE A 47 -1.54 10.62 -13.43
C ILE A 47 -0.08 10.97 -13.22
N SER A 48 0.19 12.22 -12.86
CA SER A 48 1.54 12.69 -12.59
C SER A 48 1.69 13.16 -11.15
N PHE A 49 2.84 12.81 -10.59
CA PHE A 49 3.31 13.34 -9.32
C PHE A 49 4.71 13.93 -9.57
N PRO A 50 4.95 15.20 -9.23
CA PRO A 50 6.23 15.85 -9.50
C PRO A 50 7.38 15.13 -8.78
N PRO A 51 8.57 15.03 -9.40
CA PRO A 51 9.76 14.54 -8.73
C PRO A 51 10.21 15.51 -7.61
N SER A 52 10.93 14.98 -6.62
CA SER A 52 11.48 15.81 -5.54
C SER A 52 12.38 16.92 -6.09
N PRO A 53 12.34 18.14 -5.55
CA PRO A 53 13.36 19.14 -5.84
C PRO A 53 14.75 18.59 -5.44
N THR A 54 15.76 18.92 -6.22
CA THR A 54 17.17 18.55 -5.99
C THR A 54 17.72 19.13 -4.69
N ASN A 55 17.09 20.18 -4.14
CA ASN A 55 17.39 20.73 -2.83
C ASN A 55 16.10 21.00 -2.02
N PRO A 56 15.80 20.18 -0.98
CA PRO A 56 14.57 20.31 -0.20
C PRO A 56 14.51 21.57 0.69
N LEU A 57 15.64 22.29 0.88
CA LEU A 57 15.67 23.54 1.64
C LEU A 57 15.18 24.76 0.83
N VAL A 58 15.34 24.74 -0.49
CA VAL A 58 15.12 25.92 -1.35
C VAL A 58 13.74 25.93 -2.00
N THR A 59 13.16 24.76 -2.25
CA THR A 59 11.83 24.64 -2.87
C THR A 59 11.01 23.66 -2.05
N PRO A 60 9.89 24.07 -1.44
CA PRO A 60 9.06 23.16 -0.69
C PRO A 60 8.50 22.07 -1.63
N PRO A 61 8.49 20.79 -1.22
CA PRO A 61 7.90 19.74 -2.04
C PRO A 61 6.41 20.05 -2.26
N SER A 62 5.99 20.12 -3.52
CA SER A 62 4.60 20.39 -3.84
C SER A 62 3.74 19.19 -3.46
N ASP A 63 2.83 19.40 -2.51
CA ASP A 63 1.84 18.42 -2.06
C ASP A 63 0.66 18.25 -3.04
N THR A 64 0.93 18.35 -4.34
CA THR A 64 -0.08 18.28 -5.40
C THR A 64 0.27 17.19 -6.40
N PHE A 65 -0.76 16.56 -6.95
CA PHE A 65 -0.62 15.62 -8.06
C PHE A 65 -1.70 15.94 -9.11
N ALA A 66 -1.38 15.76 -10.38
CA ALA A 66 -2.29 16.01 -11.49
C ALA A 66 -2.86 14.69 -12.02
N VAL A 67 -4.13 14.74 -12.40
CA VAL A 67 -4.88 13.65 -13.02
C VAL A 67 -5.48 14.22 -14.30
N THR A 68 -5.16 13.61 -15.43
CA THR A 68 -5.65 14.02 -16.73
C THR A 68 -6.81 13.12 -17.14
N SER A 69 -7.94 13.74 -17.52
CA SER A 69 -9.16 13.04 -17.90
C SER A 69 -9.86 13.77 -19.05
N GLY A 70 -9.79 13.21 -20.26
CA GLY A 70 -10.35 13.82 -21.46
C GLY A 70 -9.80 15.24 -21.70
N SER A 71 -10.68 16.22 -21.96
CA SER A 71 -10.30 17.63 -22.22
C SER A 71 -9.93 18.44 -20.96
N ARG A 72 -9.59 17.78 -19.84
CA ARG A 72 -9.37 18.46 -18.55
C ARG A 72 -8.21 17.86 -17.78
N VAL A 73 -7.50 18.72 -17.06
CA VAL A 73 -6.47 18.33 -16.08
C VAL A 73 -6.94 18.77 -14.70
N GLN A 74 -7.05 17.81 -13.78
CA GLN A 74 -7.48 17.99 -12.40
C GLN A 74 -6.27 17.94 -11.47
N ILE A 75 -6.11 18.95 -10.62
CA ILE A 75 -5.05 19.02 -9.62
C ILE A 75 -5.66 18.64 -8.27
N PHE A 76 -5.12 17.60 -7.65
CA PHE A 76 -5.52 17.11 -6.34
C PHE A 76 -4.47 17.45 -5.28
N SER A 77 -4.92 17.62 -4.04
CA SER A 77 -4.02 17.71 -2.88
C SER A 77 -3.63 16.33 -2.37
N SER A 78 -2.33 16.09 -2.16
CA SER A 78 -1.81 14.89 -1.50
C SER A 78 -2.19 14.82 -0.02
N LYS A 79 -2.51 15.94 0.65
CA LYS A 79 -2.88 15.95 2.08
C LYS A 79 -4.36 15.66 2.28
N THR A 80 -5.22 16.38 1.57
CA THR A 80 -6.69 16.30 1.77
C THR A 80 -7.38 15.35 0.81
N ARG A 81 -6.74 14.95 -0.29
CA ARG A 81 -7.32 14.16 -1.41
C ARG A 81 -8.52 14.81 -2.09
N LYS A 82 -8.72 16.10 -1.82
CA LYS A 82 -9.75 16.89 -2.49
C LYS A 82 -9.19 17.46 -3.78
N LEU A 83 -10.08 17.61 -4.74
CA LEU A 83 -9.83 18.39 -5.94
C LEU A 83 -9.54 19.83 -5.51
N LEU A 84 -8.36 20.34 -5.87
CA LEU A 84 -8.01 21.73 -5.66
C LEU A 84 -8.48 22.58 -6.83
N LYS A 85 -8.20 22.10 -8.06
CA LYS A 85 -8.43 22.90 -9.26
C LYS A 85 -8.63 22.03 -10.50
N THR A 86 -9.39 22.57 -11.45
CA THR A 86 -9.60 21.96 -12.76
C THR A 86 -9.19 22.95 -13.85
N ILE A 87 -8.31 22.51 -14.75
CA ILE A 87 -7.87 23.25 -15.93
C ILE A 87 -8.66 22.68 -17.12
N THR A 88 -9.43 23.55 -17.78
CA THR A 88 -10.25 23.21 -18.96
C THR A 88 -10.00 24.15 -20.14
N ARG A 89 -8.88 24.90 -20.12
CA ARG A 89 -8.55 25.90 -21.15
C ARG A 89 -7.81 25.29 -22.35
N PHE A 90 -8.14 24.05 -22.65
CA PHE A 90 -7.80 23.39 -23.90
C PHE A 90 -8.82 23.82 -24.96
N GLY A 91 -8.51 23.69 -26.24
CA GLY A 91 -9.45 24.01 -27.32
C GLY A 91 -10.81 23.28 -27.11
N TYR A 92 -11.88 23.81 -27.70
CA TYR A 92 -13.25 23.29 -27.49
C TYR A 92 -13.39 21.77 -27.75
N ASP A 93 -12.55 21.20 -28.62
CA ASP A 93 -12.51 19.79 -28.98
C ASP A 93 -11.14 19.12 -28.71
N ASP A 94 -10.29 19.74 -27.89
CA ASP A 94 -8.93 19.26 -27.65
C ASP A 94 -8.85 18.37 -26.40
N ILE A 95 -8.45 17.11 -26.58
CA ILE A 95 -8.25 16.14 -25.50
C ILE A 95 -6.84 16.31 -24.94
N ALA A 96 -6.73 16.44 -23.62
CA ALA A 96 -5.43 16.42 -22.96
C ALA A 96 -4.99 14.97 -22.72
N HIS A 97 -3.82 14.58 -23.23
CA HIS A 97 -3.31 13.22 -23.08
C HIS A 97 -2.43 13.07 -21.84
N SER A 98 -1.54 14.03 -21.60
CA SER A 98 -0.67 14.08 -20.41
C SER A 98 -0.78 15.44 -19.71
N GLY A 99 -0.66 15.41 -18.39
CA GLY A 99 -0.64 16.62 -17.57
C GLY A 99 0.41 16.47 -16.50
N GLU A 100 1.53 17.20 -16.63
CA GLU A 100 2.67 17.09 -15.72
C GLU A 100 2.94 18.39 -14.97
N ILE A 101 2.98 18.28 -13.65
CA ILE A 101 3.36 19.37 -12.76
C ILE A 101 4.89 19.41 -12.66
N ARG A 102 5.46 20.61 -12.78
CA ARG A 102 6.88 20.88 -12.55
C ARG A 102 7.25 20.60 -11.10
N ARG A 103 8.50 20.23 -10.81
CA ARG A 103 9.01 19.97 -9.45
C ARG A 103 8.76 21.06 -8.38
N ASP A 104 8.59 22.32 -8.79
CA ASP A 104 8.27 23.47 -7.92
C ASP A 104 6.75 23.61 -7.66
N GLY A 105 5.91 22.84 -8.34
CA GLY A 105 4.45 22.85 -8.17
C GLY A 105 3.71 24.03 -8.80
N ARG A 106 4.43 25.02 -9.33
CA ARG A 106 3.86 26.26 -9.88
C ARG A 106 3.43 26.17 -11.33
N VAL A 107 4.10 25.35 -12.13
CA VAL A 107 3.83 25.25 -13.58
C VAL A 107 3.35 23.85 -13.91
N LEU A 108 2.32 23.75 -14.74
CA LEU A 108 1.81 22.50 -15.31
C LEU A 108 1.96 22.55 -16.82
N VAL A 109 2.42 21.46 -17.42
CA VAL A 109 2.44 21.29 -18.89
C VAL A 109 1.45 20.22 -19.26
N ALA A 110 0.72 20.45 -20.35
CA ALA A 110 -0.17 19.45 -20.91
C ALA A 110 -0.02 19.38 -22.42
N GLY A 111 -0.05 18.16 -22.95
CA GLY A 111 -0.09 17.86 -24.38
C GLY A 111 -1.52 17.62 -24.84
N GLY A 112 -1.92 18.29 -25.92
CA GLY A 112 -3.22 18.15 -26.56
C GLY A 112 -3.21 17.19 -27.76
N ASP A 113 -4.40 16.79 -28.15
CA ASP A 113 -4.68 16.03 -29.37
C ASP A 113 -4.47 16.88 -30.63
N SER A 114 -4.68 18.19 -30.52
CA SER A 114 -4.40 19.17 -31.59
C SER A 114 -2.91 19.32 -31.94
N GLY A 115 -2.01 18.64 -31.21
CA GLY A 115 -0.56 18.80 -31.30
C GLY A 115 -0.02 20.01 -30.55
N ALA A 116 -0.90 20.81 -29.92
CA ALA A 116 -0.49 21.93 -29.09
C ALA A 116 0.02 21.44 -27.73
N ILE A 117 1.14 22.02 -27.28
CA ILE A 117 1.62 21.86 -25.91
C ILE A 117 1.35 23.17 -25.18
N GLN A 118 0.68 23.10 -24.04
CA GLN A 118 0.30 24.28 -23.25
C GLN A 118 0.92 24.22 -21.86
N ALA A 119 1.64 25.29 -21.50
CA ALA A 119 2.13 25.52 -20.16
C ALA A 119 1.17 26.44 -19.41
N PHE A 120 0.73 26.02 -18.23
CA PHE A 120 -0.18 26.72 -17.35
C PHE A 120 0.49 27.06 -16.03
N ASP A 121 0.12 28.21 -15.47
CA ASP A 121 0.37 28.48 -14.05
C ASP A 121 -0.71 27.79 -13.20
N THR A 122 -0.29 27.00 -12.21
CA THR A 122 -1.19 26.28 -11.30
C THR A 122 -1.97 27.27 -10.41
N GLY A 123 -1.34 28.39 -10.03
CA GLY A 123 -1.93 29.42 -9.18
C GLY A 123 -3.05 30.19 -9.86
N SER A 124 -2.81 30.72 -11.06
CA SER A 124 -3.74 31.61 -11.77
C SER A 124 -4.58 30.95 -12.87
N ARG A 125 -4.34 29.68 -13.26
CA ARG A 125 -4.96 29.01 -14.44
C ARG A 125 -4.69 29.76 -15.77
N ALA A 126 -3.79 30.74 -15.75
CA ALA A 126 -3.36 31.43 -16.96
C ALA A 126 -2.53 30.48 -17.83
N ILE A 127 -2.65 30.65 -19.14
CA ILE A 127 -1.74 30.03 -20.10
C ILE A 127 -0.49 30.90 -20.07
N LEU A 128 0.65 30.30 -19.71
CA LEU A 128 1.96 30.97 -19.77
C LEU A 128 2.48 30.95 -21.20
N LYS A 129 2.41 29.78 -21.84
CA LYS A 129 2.92 29.59 -23.20
C LYS A 129 2.19 28.47 -23.92
N THR A 130 2.13 28.58 -25.24
CA THR A 130 1.60 27.54 -26.14
C THR A 130 2.60 27.29 -27.25
N TRP A 131 2.98 26.04 -27.46
CA TRP A 131 3.81 25.61 -28.59
C TRP A 131 2.95 24.85 -29.60
N LYS A 132 3.06 25.20 -30.89
CA LYS A 132 2.28 24.61 -31.99
C LYS A 132 3.17 24.21 -33.17
N GLU A 133 4.23 23.45 -32.92
CA GLU A 133 5.07 22.93 -34.02
C GLU A 133 4.77 21.47 -34.38
N HIS A 134 4.20 20.68 -33.46
CA HIS A 134 3.73 19.34 -33.76
C HIS A 134 2.44 19.44 -34.59
N LYS A 135 2.35 18.60 -35.63
CA LYS A 135 1.17 18.53 -36.52
C LYS A 135 0.19 17.42 -36.12
N GLN A 136 0.61 16.53 -35.23
CA GLN A 136 -0.15 15.38 -34.75
C GLN A 136 -0.23 15.38 -33.22
N PRO A 137 -1.11 14.56 -32.62
CA PRO A 137 -1.30 14.50 -31.17
C PRO A 137 0.00 14.36 -30.39
N VAL A 138 0.09 15.07 -29.26
CA VAL A 138 1.20 14.94 -28.30
C VAL A 138 0.71 14.13 -27.11
N TRP A 139 1.16 12.88 -27.02
CA TRP A 139 0.73 11.95 -25.98
C TRP A 139 1.41 12.23 -24.64
N VAL A 140 2.74 12.39 -24.66
CA VAL A 140 3.52 12.50 -23.43
C VAL A 140 4.29 13.80 -23.42
N THR A 141 4.13 14.54 -22.32
CA THR A 141 4.92 15.70 -21.97
C THR A 141 5.54 15.47 -20.60
N ARG A 142 6.86 15.61 -20.49
CA ARG A 142 7.62 15.40 -19.25
C ARG A 142 8.50 16.61 -18.97
N TRP A 143 8.63 16.99 -17.71
CA TRP A 143 9.65 17.93 -17.27
C TRP A 143 10.98 17.22 -17.07
N ASN A 144 12.07 17.95 -17.33
CA ASN A 144 13.38 17.48 -16.91
C ASN A 144 13.44 17.41 -15.37
N PRO A 145 13.85 16.28 -14.75
CA PRO A 145 14.01 16.19 -13.31
C PRO A 145 15.10 17.10 -12.75
N ASN A 146 16.14 17.44 -13.54
CA ASN A 146 17.28 18.25 -13.11
C ASN A 146 17.18 19.74 -13.47
N ASP A 147 16.57 20.08 -14.62
CA ASP A 147 16.41 21.46 -15.08
C ASP A 147 14.97 21.96 -14.91
N LEU A 148 14.79 23.26 -14.62
CA LEU A 148 13.46 23.86 -14.38
C LEU A 148 12.75 24.33 -15.65
N THR A 149 13.47 24.43 -16.77
CA THR A 149 12.98 25.07 -18.00
C THR A 149 12.78 24.07 -19.13
N SER A 150 13.54 22.97 -19.14
CA SER A 150 13.49 21.98 -20.21
C SER A 150 12.31 21.01 -20.08
N ILE A 151 11.63 20.79 -21.19
CA ILE A 151 10.48 19.88 -21.34
C ILE A 151 10.76 18.94 -22.51
N MET A 152 10.30 17.70 -22.41
CA MET A 152 10.28 16.77 -23.54
C MET A 152 8.84 16.50 -23.96
N SER A 153 8.60 16.44 -25.27
CA SER A 153 7.35 15.94 -25.85
C SER A 153 7.58 14.72 -26.73
N CYS A 154 6.63 13.78 -26.68
CA CYS A 154 6.53 12.65 -27.59
C CYS A 154 5.19 12.72 -28.32
N SER A 155 5.23 12.65 -29.64
CA SER A 155 4.07 12.82 -30.51
C SER A 155 3.89 11.62 -31.44
N ASP A 156 2.66 11.47 -31.94
CA ASP A 156 2.35 10.53 -33.00
C ASP A 156 3.05 10.88 -34.33
N ASP A 157 3.59 12.10 -34.49
CA ASP A 157 4.40 12.49 -35.67
C ASP A 157 5.77 11.79 -35.76
N LYS A 158 6.01 10.81 -34.90
CA LYS A 158 7.24 9.99 -34.79
C LYS A 158 8.46 10.77 -34.29
N THR A 159 8.26 12.01 -33.86
CA THR A 159 9.32 12.86 -33.32
C THR A 159 9.26 12.95 -31.81
N VAL A 160 10.44 13.02 -31.20
CA VAL A 160 10.60 13.43 -29.81
C VAL A 160 11.27 14.79 -29.84
N ARG A 161 10.69 15.79 -29.18
CA ARG A 161 11.25 17.14 -29.17
C ARG A 161 11.58 17.57 -27.75
N LEU A 162 12.64 18.35 -27.64
CA LEU A 162 13.02 19.03 -26.41
C LEU A 162 12.73 20.52 -26.56
N TRP A 163 12.07 21.07 -25.56
CA TRP A 163 11.63 22.45 -25.49
C TRP A 163 12.31 23.15 -24.33
N ASP A 164 12.49 24.46 -24.46
CA ASP A 164 12.85 25.32 -23.36
C ASP A 164 11.70 26.28 -23.08
N LEU A 165 11.35 26.48 -21.82
CA LEU A 165 10.26 27.39 -21.43
C LEU A 165 10.41 28.82 -22.00
N PRO A 166 11.59 29.47 -21.96
CA PRO A 166 11.78 30.79 -22.57
C PRO A 166 11.75 30.75 -24.11
N SER A 167 12.21 29.67 -24.76
CA SER A 167 12.27 29.59 -26.23
C SER A 167 10.89 29.34 -26.86
N GLU A 168 10.60 30.02 -27.96
CA GLU A 168 9.37 29.81 -28.74
C GLU A 168 9.46 28.59 -29.65
N SER A 169 10.66 28.21 -30.06
CA SER A 169 10.92 27.04 -30.90
C SER A 169 11.47 25.85 -30.11
N SER A 170 11.33 24.66 -30.69
CA SER A 170 11.98 23.45 -30.16
C SER A 170 13.51 23.56 -30.26
N MET A 171 14.21 23.21 -29.17
CA MET A 171 15.67 23.25 -29.13
C MET A 171 16.29 22.12 -29.94
N THR A 172 15.78 20.90 -29.75
CA THR A 172 16.27 19.72 -30.46
C THR A 172 15.10 18.84 -30.89
N THR A 173 15.15 18.36 -32.12
CA THR A 173 14.23 17.36 -32.65
C THR A 173 14.97 16.05 -32.85
N PHE A 174 14.51 14.98 -32.20
CA PHE A 174 14.99 13.62 -32.41
C PHE A 174 14.06 12.92 -33.38
N SER A 175 14.60 12.54 -34.54
CA SER A 175 13.90 11.78 -35.57
C SER A 175 14.55 10.42 -35.74
N GLY A 176 13.72 9.39 -35.94
CA GLY A 176 14.20 8.05 -36.25
C GLY A 176 13.21 6.93 -35.96
N HIS A 177 12.22 7.15 -35.09
CA HIS A 177 11.13 6.20 -34.88
C HIS A 177 10.31 6.02 -36.16
N GLN A 178 9.81 4.80 -36.36
CA GLN A 178 9.05 4.46 -37.57
C GLN A 178 7.54 4.51 -37.36
N ASP A 179 7.09 4.57 -36.11
CA ASP A 179 5.68 4.59 -35.72
C ASP A 179 5.45 5.51 -34.50
N TYR A 180 4.22 5.57 -34.01
CA TYR A 180 3.77 6.44 -32.91
C TYR A 180 4.66 6.34 -31.67
N VAL A 181 5.03 7.50 -31.10
CA VAL A 181 5.85 7.58 -29.89
C VAL A 181 4.96 8.02 -28.72
N ARG A 182 4.53 7.04 -27.93
CA ARG A 182 3.56 7.25 -26.84
C ARG A 182 4.15 7.18 -25.45
N SER A 183 5.44 6.88 -25.32
CA SER A 183 6.12 6.86 -24.03
C SER A 183 7.49 7.50 -24.12
N GLY A 184 7.85 8.22 -23.06
CA GLY A 184 9.16 8.79 -22.93
C GLY A 184 9.42 9.31 -21.52
N ALA A 185 10.69 9.30 -21.13
CA ALA A 185 11.14 9.78 -19.84
C ALA A 185 12.59 10.29 -19.93
N PHE A 186 12.91 11.25 -19.09
CA PHE A 186 14.29 11.66 -18.83
C PHE A 186 14.99 10.62 -17.95
N MET A 187 16.27 10.39 -18.21
CA MET A 187 17.10 9.60 -17.32
C MET A 187 17.40 10.40 -16.03
N PRO A 188 17.19 9.81 -14.84
CA PRO A 188 17.58 10.44 -13.59
C PRO A 188 19.10 10.33 -13.34
N GLY A 189 19.70 11.34 -12.71
CA GLY A 189 21.10 11.33 -12.26
C GLY A 189 22.03 12.29 -13.02
N GLN A 190 23.35 12.01 -13.00
CA GLN A 190 24.38 12.81 -13.69
C GLN A 190 24.25 12.75 -15.23
N SER A 191 23.44 11.83 -15.76
CA SER A 191 23.09 11.71 -17.17
C SER A 191 21.92 12.62 -17.56
N SER A 192 21.94 13.89 -17.13
CA SER A 192 20.86 14.89 -17.31
C SER A 192 20.40 15.09 -18.76
N ASN A 193 21.23 14.68 -19.73
CA ASN A 193 21.02 14.90 -21.15
C ASN A 193 20.51 13.66 -21.90
N LEU A 194 20.35 12.53 -21.20
CA LEU A 194 19.87 11.30 -21.78
C LEU A 194 18.35 11.18 -21.69
N ILE A 195 17.73 10.88 -22.82
CA ILE A 195 16.29 10.75 -22.98
C ILE A 195 15.97 9.36 -23.50
N VAL A 196 14.98 8.70 -22.90
CA VAL A 196 14.47 7.42 -23.39
C VAL A 196 13.10 7.62 -23.99
N SER A 197 12.88 7.08 -25.18
CA SER A 197 11.57 7.03 -25.83
C SER A 197 11.19 5.60 -26.19
N GLY A 198 9.92 5.27 -26.00
CA GLY A 198 9.32 4.00 -26.41
C GLY A 198 8.24 4.25 -27.44
N SER A 199 8.30 3.48 -28.53
CA SER A 199 7.40 3.62 -29.67
C SER A 199 6.65 2.32 -29.95
N TYR A 200 5.54 2.45 -30.68
CA TYR A 200 4.78 1.33 -31.22
C TYR A 200 5.53 0.61 -32.35
N ASP A 201 6.65 1.16 -32.84
CA ASP A 201 7.60 0.45 -33.72
C ASP A 201 8.38 -0.68 -33.02
N GLN A 202 8.00 -1.01 -31.79
CA GLN A 202 8.60 -2.03 -30.92
C GLN A 202 10.03 -1.70 -30.51
N THR A 203 10.46 -0.44 -30.66
CA THR A 203 11.80 0.01 -30.25
C THR A 203 11.78 0.96 -29.06
N VAL A 204 12.67 0.71 -28.10
CA VAL A 204 13.07 1.67 -27.08
C VAL A 204 14.35 2.31 -27.56
N ARG A 205 14.38 3.63 -27.66
CA ARG A 205 15.55 4.39 -28.11
C ARG A 205 16.06 5.31 -27.01
N LEU A 206 17.37 5.36 -26.89
CA LEU A 206 18.08 6.29 -26.02
C LEU A 206 18.70 7.39 -26.88
N TRP A 207 18.44 8.63 -26.52
CA TRP A 207 18.91 9.84 -27.19
C TRP A 207 19.82 10.63 -26.27
N ASP A 208 20.86 11.24 -26.83
CA ASP A 208 21.69 12.24 -26.14
C ASP A 208 21.38 13.61 -26.76
N SER A 209 21.00 14.58 -25.91
CA SER A 209 20.68 15.94 -26.38
C SER A 209 21.86 16.66 -27.03
N ARG A 210 23.10 16.26 -26.72
CA ARG A 210 24.32 16.81 -27.32
C ARG A 210 24.55 16.30 -28.75
N ALA A 211 23.97 15.15 -29.09
CA ALA A 211 24.16 14.48 -30.38
C ALA A 211 22.80 14.10 -31.00
N PRO A 212 22.00 15.08 -31.45
CA PRO A 212 20.60 14.85 -31.83
C PRO A 212 20.39 14.04 -33.12
N LYS A 213 21.46 13.82 -33.91
CA LYS A 213 21.36 13.20 -35.25
C LYS A 213 21.09 11.68 -35.22
N ARG A 214 21.38 10.98 -34.12
CA ARG A 214 21.22 9.52 -34.03
C ARG A 214 20.91 9.06 -32.61
N ALA A 215 20.11 8.00 -32.49
CA ALA A 215 19.93 7.32 -31.22
C ALA A 215 21.25 6.66 -30.78
N VAL A 216 21.60 6.81 -29.51
CA VAL A 216 22.80 6.23 -28.88
C VAL A 216 22.66 4.71 -28.81
N MET A 217 21.48 4.25 -28.37
CA MET A 217 21.14 2.84 -28.27
C MET A 217 19.71 2.60 -28.73
N THR A 218 19.44 1.40 -29.24
CA THR A 218 18.11 0.97 -29.65
C THR A 218 17.89 -0.48 -29.23
N PHE A 219 16.86 -0.71 -28.44
CA PHE A 219 16.43 -2.03 -28.01
C PHE A 219 15.16 -2.42 -28.76
N LYS A 220 15.21 -3.54 -29.47
CA LYS A 220 14.05 -4.09 -30.20
C LYS A 220 13.32 -5.11 -29.33
N HIS A 221 12.01 -4.95 -29.22
CA HIS A 221 11.10 -5.85 -28.53
C HIS A 221 10.21 -6.56 -29.55
N ALA A 222 9.45 -7.57 -29.10
CA ALA A 222 8.54 -8.33 -29.95
C ALA A 222 7.16 -7.67 -30.11
N ALA A 223 6.83 -6.71 -29.25
CA ALA A 223 5.52 -6.06 -29.19
C ALA A 223 5.66 -4.55 -29.01
N ALA A 224 4.56 -3.83 -29.25
CA ALA A 224 4.49 -2.38 -29.07
C ALA A 224 4.74 -1.99 -27.62
N ILE A 225 5.43 -0.86 -27.42
CA ILE A 225 5.82 -0.39 -26.09
C ILE A 225 4.78 0.62 -25.61
N GLU A 226 4.16 0.33 -24.46
CA GLU A 226 3.14 1.20 -23.86
C GLU A 226 3.75 2.22 -22.89
N SER A 227 4.71 1.78 -22.07
CA SER A 227 5.34 2.66 -21.08
C SER A 227 6.82 2.36 -20.89
N VAL A 228 7.58 3.41 -20.61
CA VAL A 228 9.01 3.35 -20.31
C VAL A 228 9.28 4.10 -19.02
N LEU A 229 10.05 3.48 -18.13
CA LEU A 229 10.39 4.02 -16.82
C LEU A 229 11.86 3.75 -16.49
N PRO A 230 12.70 4.79 -16.49
CA PRO A 230 14.06 4.72 -15.97
C PRO A 230 14.08 4.49 -14.46
N MET A 231 15.04 3.68 -13.99
CA MET A 231 15.31 3.49 -12.57
C MET A 231 16.10 4.69 -12.00
N PRO A 232 15.94 5.04 -10.70
CA PRO A 232 16.60 6.21 -10.10
C PRO A 232 18.12 6.09 -10.05
N SER A 233 18.66 4.87 -10.13
CA SER A 233 20.09 4.62 -10.25
C SER A 233 20.69 5.06 -11.58
N GLY A 234 19.86 5.30 -12.60
CA GLY A 234 20.29 5.70 -13.95
C GLY A 234 20.90 4.56 -14.78
N THR A 235 21.06 3.36 -14.21
CA THR A 235 21.67 2.20 -14.89
C THR A 235 20.66 1.39 -15.69
N GLN A 236 19.44 1.27 -15.17
CA GLN A 236 18.41 0.37 -15.70
C GLN A 236 17.20 1.12 -16.23
N VAL A 237 16.59 0.59 -17.28
CA VAL A 237 15.33 1.07 -17.85
C VAL A 237 14.33 -0.07 -17.92
N LEU A 238 13.11 0.22 -17.50
CA LEU A 238 11.99 -0.70 -17.60
C LEU A 238 11.15 -0.31 -18.81
N ALA A 239 10.86 -1.28 -19.68
CA ALA A 239 9.95 -1.10 -20.79
C ALA A 239 8.83 -2.13 -20.71
N SER A 240 7.58 -1.66 -20.70
CA SER A 240 6.41 -2.51 -20.83
C SER A 240 6.09 -2.73 -22.31
N ALA A 241 6.14 -3.99 -22.72
CA ALA A 241 5.79 -4.45 -24.06
C ALA A 241 4.70 -5.51 -23.93
N ASP A 242 3.48 -5.16 -24.35
CA ASP A 242 2.30 -6.02 -24.22
C ASP A 242 2.16 -6.58 -22.79
N ASN A 243 2.10 -7.90 -22.60
CA ASN A 243 1.91 -8.54 -21.30
C ASN A 243 3.19 -8.62 -20.43
N GLN A 244 4.30 -8.09 -20.93
CA GLN A 244 5.64 -8.35 -20.40
C GLN A 244 6.33 -7.05 -20.01
N ILE A 245 7.14 -7.11 -18.96
CA ILE A 245 8.00 -6.00 -18.55
C ILE A 245 9.44 -6.47 -18.75
N SER A 246 10.20 -5.72 -19.53
CA SER A 246 11.61 -5.97 -19.78
C SER A 246 12.46 -5.01 -18.93
N VAL A 247 13.49 -5.56 -18.29
CA VAL A 247 14.51 -4.81 -17.54
C VAL A 247 15.75 -4.73 -18.42
N LEU A 248 16.07 -3.52 -18.87
CA LEU A 248 17.18 -3.23 -19.78
C LEU A 248 18.32 -2.61 -18.99
N ASP A 249 19.54 -3.13 -19.17
CA ASP A 249 20.76 -2.51 -18.67
C ASP A 249 21.35 -1.59 -19.74
N LEU A 250 21.47 -0.31 -19.42
CA LEU A 250 22.03 0.69 -20.33
C LEU A 250 23.56 0.66 -20.36
N VAL A 251 24.22 0.23 -19.29
CA VAL A 251 25.68 0.21 -19.22
C VAL A 251 26.23 -0.94 -20.07
N ALA A 252 25.65 -2.13 -19.91
CA ALA A 252 26.02 -3.29 -20.71
C ALA A 252 25.34 -3.32 -22.09
N GLY A 253 24.29 -2.52 -22.31
CA GLY A 253 23.49 -2.54 -23.54
C GLY A 253 22.75 -3.86 -23.76
N LYS A 254 22.34 -4.55 -22.69
CA LYS A 254 21.73 -5.88 -22.73
C LYS A 254 20.39 -5.94 -21.98
N PRO A 255 19.41 -6.73 -22.45
CA PRO A 255 18.24 -7.06 -21.64
C PRO A 255 18.64 -8.02 -20.51
N LEU A 256 18.31 -7.69 -19.26
CA LEU A 256 18.61 -8.50 -18.06
C LEU A 256 17.50 -9.52 -17.79
N HIS A 257 16.27 -9.03 -17.60
CA HIS A 257 15.15 -9.85 -17.17
C HIS A 257 13.89 -9.55 -17.98
N LEU A 258 13.09 -10.59 -18.19
CA LEU A 258 11.78 -10.52 -18.83
C LEU A 258 10.73 -11.05 -17.85
N ILE A 259 9.84 -10.17 -17.40
CA ILE A 259 8.84 -10.45 -16.37
C ILE A 259 7.48 -10.63 -17.06
N LYS A 260 6.95 -11.86 -17.01
CA LYS A 260 5.62 -12.19 -17.58
C LYS A 260 4.68 -12.59 -16.45
N ASN A 261 3.87 -11.64 -16.02
CA ASN A 261 2.92 -11.89 -14.93
C ASN A 261 1.50 -11.40 -15.26
N HIS A 262 1.33 -10.46 -16.19
CA HIS A 262 0.01 -9.96 -16.56
C HIS A 262 -0.59 -10.81 -17.69
N GLN A 263 -1.92 -10.86 -17.74
CA GLN A 263 -2.66 -11.57 -18.79
C GLN A 263 -2.96 -10.67 -19.99
N LYS A 264 -3.07 -9.35 -19.76
CA LYS A 264 -3.24 -8.34 -20.80
C LYS A 264 -2.11 -7.31 -20.72
N THR A 265 -2.15 -6.36 -21.66
CA THR A 265 -1.14 -5.33 -21.85
C THR A 265 -0.90 -4.53 -20.57
N VAL A 266 0.37 -4.30 -20.25
CA VAL A 266 0.80 -3.45 -19.13
C VAL A 266 0.82 -2.01 -19.61
N THR A 267 -0.13 -1.23 -19.11
CA THR A 267 -0.40 0.15 -19.56
C THR A 267 0.53 1.17 -18.92
N SER A 268 0.86 0.99 -17.64
CA SER A 268 1.68 1.95 -16.90
C SER A 268 2.59 1.29 -15.87
N LEU A 269 3.71 1.97 -15.62
CA LEU A 269 4.74 1.62 -14.65
C LEU A 269 5.01 2.82 -13.74
N CYS A 270 5.23 2.57 -12.45
CA CYS A 270 5.62 3.60 -11.47
C CYS A 270 6.57 3.02 -10.42
N LEU A 271 7.48 3.84 -9.91
CA LEU A 271 8.36 3.47 -8.80
C LEU A 271 7.70 3.77 -7.46
N ALA A 272 7.93 2.90 -6.49
CA ALA A 272 7.49 3.03 -5.11
C ALA A 272 8.65 2.89 -4.13
N ASN A 273 8.46 3.40 -2.92
CA ASN A 273 9.37 3.26 -1.78
C ASN A 273 10.81 3.67 -2.13
N ASN A 274 10.97 4.90 -2.64
CA ASN A 274 12.26 5.45 -3.07
C ASN A 274 13.02 4.60 -4.10
N GLY A 275 12.30 3.87 -4.96
CA GLY A 275 12.88 3.10 -6.06
C GLY A 275 13.25 1.66 -5.72
N THR A 276 12.90 1.16 -4.52
CA THR A 276 13.12 -0.25 -4.16
C THR A 276 12.00 -1.19 -4.64
N ARG A 277 10.89 -0.62 -5.09
CA ARG A 277 9.71 -1.36 -5.56
C ARG A 277 9.22 -0.78 -6.89
N LEU A 278 8.79 -1.66 -7.78
CA LEU A 278 8.13 -1.30 -9.04
C LEU A 278 6.64 -1.63 -8.91
N VAL A 279 5.77 -0.72 -9.34
CA VAL A 279 4.33 -0.96 -9.47
C VAL A 279 3.97 -0.96 -10.94
N SER A 280 3.26 -2.00 -11.36
CA SER A 280 2.78 -2.18 -12.73
C SER A 280 1.27 -2.29 -12.74
N GLY A 281 0.64 -1.75 -13.79
CA GLY A 281 -0.81 -1.78 -13.98
C GLY A 281 -1.12 -2.38 -15.34
N GLY A 282 -2.00 -3.38 -15.36
CA GLY A 282 -2.46 -4.05 -16.56
C GLY A 282 -3.89 -3.68 -16.94
N LEU A 283 -4.20 -3.84 -18.23
CA LEU A 283 -5.56 -3.73 -18.76
C LEU A 283 -6.51 -4.83 -18.21
N ASP A 284 -5.95 -5.88 -17.61
CA ASP A 284 -6.61 -6.93 -16.83
C ASP A 284 -7.09 -6.46 -15.45
N GLY A 285 -6.95 -5.16 -15.13
CA GLY A 285 -7.41 -4.56 -13.88
C GLY A 285 -6.52 -4.91 -12.68
N HIS A 286 -5.38 -5.55 -12.93
CA HIS A 286 -4.43 -5.94 -11.90
C HIS A 286 -3.33 -4.90 -11.75
N VAL A 287 -3.08 -4.51 -10.51
CA VAL A 287 -1.89 -3.75 -10.12
C VAL A 287 -0.97 -4.68 -9.36
N LYS A 288 0.24 -4.92 -9.88
CA LYS A 288 1.23 -5.81 -9.27
C LYS A 288 2.46 -5.03 -8.84
N VAL A 289 2.92 -5.32 -7.62
CA VAL A 289 4.14 -4.74 -7.05
C VAL A 289 5.26 -5.76 -7.12
N PHE A 290 6.38 -5.34 -7.70
CA PHE A 290 7.61 -6.11 -7.84
C PHE A 290 8.71 -5.54 -6.96
N GLU A 291 9.59 -6.43 -6.51
CA GLU A 291 10.88 -6.06 -5.93
C GLU A 291 11.91 -5.79 -7.03
N THR A 292 12.79 -4.79 -6.86
CA THR A 292 13.73 -4.38 -7.92
C THR A 292 15.04 -5.18 -7.95
N SER A 293 15.35 -5.96 -6.91
CA SER A 293 16.54 -6.83 -6.87
C SER A 293 16.28 -8.17 -7.56
N ALA A 294 15.22 -8.87 -7.16
CA ALA A 294 14.89 -10.21 -7.64
C ALA A 294 13.71 -10.25 -8.63
N TRP A 295 13.01 -9.13 -8.84
CA TRP A 295 11.84 -9.04 -9.73
C TRP A 295 10.68 -10.00 -9.40
N ASN A 296 10.60 -10.41 -8.14
CA ASN A 296 9.51 -11.25 -7.63
C ASN A 296 8.24 -10.43 -7.38
N VAL A 297 7.08 -11.05 -7.57
CA VAL A 297 5.79 -10.45 -7.22
C VAL A 297 5.64 -10.43 -5.70
N VAL A 298 5.52 -9.23 -5.14
CA VAL A 298 5.39 -9.02 -3.69
C VAL A 298 3.94 -8.93 -3.27
N ALA A 299 3.16 -8.12 -3.99
CA ALA A 299 1.75 -7.87 -3.70
C ALA A 299 0.98 -7.60 -4.98
N GLY A 300 -0.33 -7.82 -4.92
CA GLY A 300 -1.24 -7.55 -6.03
C GLY A 300 -2.55 -6.97 -5.54
N PHE A 301 -3.13 -6.07 -6.33
CA PHE A 301 -4.47 -5.53 -6.14
C PHE A 301 -5.28 -5.75 -7.41
N LYS A 302 -6.54 -6.13 -7.24
CA LYS A 302 -7.50 -6.22 -8.34
C LYS A 302 -8.47 -5.05 -8.27
N TYR A 303 -8.65 -4.38 -9.39
CA TYR A 303 -9.62 -3.32 -9.61
C TYR A 303 -10.77 -3.83 -10.51
N PRO A 304 -11.97 -3.26 -10.40
CA PRO A 304 -13.13 -3.72 -11.16
C PRO A 304 -13.08 -3.34 -12.65
N SER A 305 -12.30 -2.32 -13.01
CA SER A 305 -12.16 -1.82 -14.39
C SER A 305 -10.69 -1.88 -14.83
N PRO A 306 -10.42 -2.00 -16.15
CA PRO A 306 -9.07 -1.93 -16.69
C PRO A 306 -8.31 -0.69 -16.21
N VAL A 307 -7.05 -0.87 -15.81
CA VAL A 307 -6.19 0.22 -15.34
C VAL A 307 -5.45 0.82 -16.52
N LEU A 308 -5.57 2.13 -16.72
CA LEU A 308 -4.87 2.88 -17.76
C LEU A 308 -3.63 3.58 -17.21
N SER A 309 -3.77 4.19 -16.04
CA SER A 309 -2.70 4.97 -15.41
C SER A 309 -2.58 4.64 -13.93
N LEU A 310 -1.35 4.68 -13.42
CA LEU A 310 -1.05 4.43 -12.03
C LEU A 310 0.07 5.35 -11.55
N SER A 311 -0.02 5.79 -10.29
CA SER A 311 1.04 6.58 -9.67
C SER A 311 1.04 6.38 -8.15
N VAL A 312 2.23 6.24 -7.57
CA VAL A 312 2.44 6.25 -6.12
C VAL A 312 2.87 7.65 -5.70
N VAL A 313 1.99 8.31 -4.94
CA VAL A 313 2.20 9.66 -4.43
C VAL A 313 2.90 9.56 -3.08
N GLY A 314 4.15 10.03 -3.05
CA GLY A 314 4.91 10.18 -1.82
C GLY A 314 4.52 11.46 -1.06
N ALA A 315 4.78 11.48 0.24
CA ALA A 315 4.62 12.69 1.06
C ALA A 315 5.79 12.89 2.04
N GLY A 316 6.13 14.16 2.27
CA GLY A 316 7.21 14.55 3.19
C GLY A 316 8.61 14.51 2.57
N ALA A 317 9.60 15.00 3.33
CA ALA A 317 11.00 15.06 2.90
C ALA A 317 11.64 13.68 2.68
N SER A 318 11.17 12.66 3.41
CA SER A 318 11.58 11.26 3.25
C SER A 318 10.85 10.51 2.13
N ARG A 319 9.88 11.16 1.47
CA ARG A 319 9.04 10.64 0.37
C ARG A 319 8.45 9.26 0.69
N GLU A 320 7.85 9.14 1.87
CA GLU A 320 7.09 7.93 2.22
C GLU A 320 5.87 7.79 1.32
N ASP A 321 5.63 6.59 0.79
CA ASP A 321 4.45 6.32 -0.03
C ASP A 321 3.18 6.53 0.80
N ARG A 322 2.43 7.58 0.45
CA ARG A 322 1.20 7.96 1.15
C ARG A 322 -0.04 7.46 0.42
N HIS A 323 -0.08 7.64 -0.90
CA HIS A 323 -1.22 7.23 -1.70
C HIS A 323 -0.81 6.41 -2.91
N LEU A 324 -1.61 5.39 -3.21
CA LEU A 324 -1.63 4.70 -4.49
C LEU A 324 -2.84 5.22 -5.27
N ALA A 325 -2.59 6.01 -6.31
CA ALA A 325 -3.61 6.54 -7.22
C ALA A 325 -3.66 5.69 -8.50
N VAL A 326 -4.85 5.20 -8.83
CA VAL A 326 -5.09 4.33 -9.99
C VAL A 326 -6.23 4.90 -10.81
N GLY A 327 -5.94 5.22 -12.08
CA GLY A 327 -6.89 5.70 -13.06
C GLY A 327 -7.42 4.56 -13.91
N MET A 328 -8.74 4.39 -13.92
CA MET A 328 -9.40 3.31 -14.65
C MET A 328 -9.99 3.80 -15.99
N GLN A 329 -10.21 2.85 -16.90
CA GLN A 329 -10.86 3.12 -18.19
C GLN A 329 -12.30 3.61 -18.04
N SER A 330 -13.00 3.20 -16.98
CA SER A 330 -14.35 3.69 -16.67
C SER A 330 -14.41 5.16 -16.23
N GLY A 331 -13.26 5.85 -16.17
CA GLY A 331 -13.16 7.23 -15.69
C GLY A 331 -13.16 7.37 -14.18
N LEU A 332 -13.06 6.27 -13.43
CA LEU A 332 -13.01 6.31 -11.98
C LEU A 332 -11.56 6.36 -11.49
N LEU A 333 -11.25 7.36 -10.65
CA LEU A 333 -9.97 7.48 -9.95
C LEU A 333 -10.08 6.79 -8.59
N SER A 334 -9.26 5.78 -8.35
CA SER A 334 -9.13 5.16 -7.03
C SER A 334 -7.87 5.65 -6.32
N VAL A 335 -8.04 6.36 -5.21
CA VAL A 335 -6.94 6.79 -4.34
C VAL A 335 -6.97 5.97 -3.06
N ARG A 336 -6.02 5.05 -2.91
CA ARG A 336 -5.84 4.28 -1.67
C ARG A 336 -4.77 4.91 -0.81
N THR A 337 -5.05 5.10 0.46
CA THR A 337 -4.12 5.81 1.36
C THR A 337 -3.57 4.90 2.45
N ARG A 338 -2.30 5.14 2.78
CA ARG A 338 -1.63 4.60 3.96
C ARG A 338 -1.22 5.78 4.85
N LEU A 339 -1.64 5.73 6.11
CA LEU A 339 -1.21 6.68 7.14
C LEU A 339 -0.16 5.98 8.02
N SER A 340 1.01 6.62 8.18
CA SER A 340 2.05 6.17 9.11
C SER A 340 1.57 6.25 10.57
N GLY A 341 2.19 5.53 11.51
CA GLY A 341 1.69 5.33 12.88
C GLY A 341 1.36 6.62 13.65
N GLU A 342 2.23 7.61 13.57
CA GLU A 342 2.02 8.95 14.18
C GLU A 342 0.90 9.71 13.48
N GLN A 343 0.88 9.69 12.14
CA GLN A 343 -0.17 10.33 11.35
C GLN A 343 -1.52 9.64 11.55
N LYS A 344 -1.54 8.33 11.80
CA LYS A 344 -2.71 7.54 12.12
C LYS A 344 -3.23 7.85 13.53
N ALA A 345 -2.33 8.07 14.49
CA ALA A 345 -2.69 8.54 15.82
C ALA A 345 -3.32 9.94 15.75
N ALA A 346 -2.68 10.88 15.05
CA ALA A 346 -3.21 12.23 14.83
C ALA A 346 -4.53 12.22 14.05
N ALA A 347 -4.68 11.36 13.04
CA ALA A 347 -5.94 11.21 12.31
C ALA A 347 -7.05 10.64 13.21
N ARG A 348 -6.74 9.66 14.06
CA ARG A 348 -7.69 9.10 15.04
C ARG A 348 -8.08 10.13 16.10
N GLU A 349 -7.18 11.02 16.49
CA GLU A 349 -7.49 12.14 17.38
C GLU A 349 -8.43 13.14 16.69
N LYS A 350 -8.15 13.53 15.45
CA LYS A 350 -9.03 14.39 14.66
C LYS A 350 -10.40 13.77 14.39
N GLU A 351 -10.47 12.46 14.14
CA GLU A 351 -11.75 11.75 14.00
C GLU A 351 -12.55 11.78 15.30
N LYS A 352 -11.91 11.62 16.46
CA LYS A 352 -12.58 11.75 17.76
C LYS A 352 -13.06 13.18 18.01
N GLU A 353 -12.28 14.17 17.63
CA GLU A 353 -12.68 15.59 17.70
C GLU A 353 -13.88 15.87 16.79
N MET A 354 -13.85 15.38 15.54
CA MET A 354 -14.96 15.53 14.59
C MET A 354 -16.21 14.77 15.06
N GLN A 355 -16.06 13.58 15.66
CA GLN A 355 -17.17 12.84 16.24
C GLN A 355 -17.75 13.56 17.46
N ALA A 356 -16.92 14.18 18.30
CA ALA A 356 -17.38 14.99 19.43
C ALA A 356 -18.10 16.26 18.95
N LEU A 357 -17.64 16.88 17.85
CA LEU A 357 -18.28 18.03 17.21
C LEU A 357 -19.67 17.65 16.67
N VAL A 358 -19.77 16.54 15.93
CA VAL A 358 -21.05 16.04 15.39
C VAL A 358 -22.00 15.61 16.51
N ALA A 359 -21.47 15.07 17.61
CA ALA A 359 -22.25 14.67 18.78
C ALA A 359 -22.60 15.83 19.74
N GLY A 360 -22.20 17.08 19.44
CA GLY A 360 -22.47 18.25 20.29
C GLY A 360 -21.77 18.22 21.67
N THR A 361 -20.82 17.31 21.89
CA THR A 361 -20.10 17.10 23.17
C THR A 361 -18.68 17.68 23.14
N ILE A 362 -18.48 18.75 22.35
CA ILE A 362 -17.16 19.35 22.13
C ILE A 362 -16.57 19.91 23.43
N GLU A 363 -17.40 20.52 24.29
CA GLU A 363 -16.96 21.12 25.56
C GLU A 363 -16.45 20.08 26.56
N GLU A 364 -17.09 18.91 26.65
CA GLU A 364 -16.62 17.83 27.52
C GLU A 364 -15.30 17.20 27.06
N TYR A 365 -15.12 17.12 25.74
CA TYR A 365 -13.89 16.65 25.12
C TYR A 365 -12.75 17.64 25.40
N ASP A 366 -13.00 18.94 25.20
CA ASP A 366 -12.04 20.01 25.45
C ASP A 366 -11.71 20.14 26.94
N ILE A 367 -12.66 19.94 27.85
CA ILE A 367 -12.41 19.90 29.31
C ILE A 367 -11.51 18.69 29.66
N LYS A 368 -11.73 17.51 29.08
CA LYS A 368 -10.87 16.32 29.28
C LYS A 368 -9.47 16.51 28.70
N LYS A 369 -9.35 17.21 27.57
CA LYS A 369 -8.06 17.54 26.93
C LYS A 369 -7.31 18.65 27.71
N ALA A 370 -8.02 19.65 28.20
CA ALA A 370 -7.48 20.72 29.05
C ALA A 370 -7.03 20.19 30.42
N LYS A 371 -7.74 19.21 31.00
CA LYS A 371 -7.30 18.50 32.21
C LYS A 371 -5.97 17.75 32.04
N LYS A 372 -5.52 17.46 30.81
CA LYS A 372 -4.28 16.71 30.58
C LYS A 372 -3.01 17.55 30.73
N LEU A 373 -3.03 18.87 30.63
CA LEU A 373 -1.88 19.71 30.99
C LEU A 373 -2.33 21.11 31.40
N ARG A 374 -2.37 21.38 32.71
CA ARG A 374 -2.41 22.78 33.19
C ARG A 374 -1.06 23.43 32.92
N GLN A 375 -1.03 24.74 32.70
CA GLN A 375 0.24 25.48 32.52
C GLN A 375 1.20 25.31 33.71
N GLY A 376 0.66 25.11 34.92
CA GLY A 376 1.44 24.77 36.12
C GLY A 376 2.15 23.42 36.02
N ASP A 377 1.48 22.40 35.48
CA ASP A 377 2.06 21.07 35.26
C ASP A 377 3.17 21.14 34.19
N LYS A 378 2.96 21.91 33.11
CA LYS A 378 3.99 22.15 32.09
C LYS A 378 5.24 22.83 32.66
N LYS A 379 5.08 23.77 33.61
CA LYS A 379 6.22 24.39 34.31
C LYS A 379 6.91 23.41 35.26
N ALA A 380 6.17 22.52 35.93
CA ALA A 380 6.72 21.50 36.83
C ALA A 380 7.39 20.32 36.09
N LEU A 381 6.94 20.00 34.87
CA LEU A 381 7.50 18.96 34.01
C LEU A 381 8.67 19.45 33.13
N ARG A 382 8.89 20.76 33.05
CA ARG A 382 10.00 21.36 32.29
C ARG A 382 11.34 20.93 32.89
N GLY A 383 12.17 20.24 32.11
CA GLY A 383 13.48 19.74 32.53
C GLY A 383 13.57 18.25 32.83
N ARG A 384 12.44 17.51 32.88
CA ARG A 384 12.46 16.04 33.04
C ARG A 384 12.87 15.28 31.78
N ASP A 385 12.73 15.91 30.62
CA ASP A 385 13.15 15.36 29.32
C ASP A 385 14.62 15.69 28.99
N PHE A 386 15.36 16.29 29.92
CA PHE A 386 16.77 16.62 29.73
C PHE A 386 17.61 15.35 29.80
N THR A 387 18.21 14.97 28.68
CA THR A 387 18.95 13.71 28.48
C THR A 387 20.40 13.77 29.00
N GLY A 388 20.81 14.86 29.65
CA GLY A 388 22.11 14.96 30.32
C GLY A 388 23.29 15.29 29.42
N GLU A 389 23.07 15.83 28.22
CA GLU A 389 24.18 16.25 27.34
C GLU A 389 24.96 17.41 28.01
N GLY A 390 26.15 17.10 28.54
CA GLY A 390 27.01 18.04 29.28
C GLY A 390 26.96 17.94 30.82
N ALA A 391 26.35 16.90 31.40
CA ALA A 391 26.35 16.66 32.85
C ALA A 391 27.41 15.62 33.28
N ASP A 392 28.14 15.89 34.36
CA ASP A 392 29.21 15.00 34.86
C ASP A 392 28.69 13.71 35.53
N ILE A 393 27.45 13.73 36.04
CA ILE A 393 26.81 12.59 36.69
C ILE A 393 25.40 12.42 36.12
N VAL A 394 25.23 11.41 35.27
CA VAL A 394 23.92 11.01 34.75
C VAL A 394 23.34 9.96 35.70
N ILE A 395 22.28 10.35 36.43
CA ILE A 395 21.48 9.39 37.19
C ILE A 395 20.48 8.79 36.20
N ASP A 396 20.77 7.59 35.71
CA ASP A 396 19.82 6.84 34.90
C ASP A 396 18.54 6.61 35.73
N GLY A 397 17.48 7.35 35.39
CA GLY A 397 16.16 7.10 35.95
C GLY A 397 15.77 5.66 35.67
N ASN A 398 15.23 4.96 36.68
CA ASN A 398 14.85 3.55 36.65
C ASN A 398 14.57 3.07 35.21
N ALA A 399 15.53 2.35 34.61
CA ALA A 399 15.41 1.76 33.27
C ALA A 399 14.35 0.63 33.20
N ARG A 400 13.44 0.58 34.19
CA ARG A 400 12.19 -0.13 34.11
C ARG A 400 11.38 0.53 33.01
N GLY A 401 11.56 0.05 31.78
CA GLY A 401 10.71 0.39 30.66
C GLY A 401 9.23 0.24 31.06
N ASN A 402 8.34 0.97 30.39
CA ASN A 402 6.91 1.01 30.68
C ASN A 402 6.39 -0.37 31.13
N ILE A 403 6.05 -0.50 32.43
CA ILE A 403 5.48 -1.72 32.98
C ILE A 403 4.22 -1.97 32.16
N ARG A 404 4.23 -3.04 31.35
CA ARG A 404 3.08 -3.37 30.53
C ARG A 404 1.94 -3.72 31.47
N ASN A 405 0.91 -2.87 31.51
CA ASN A 405 -0.30 -3.13 32.26
C ASN A 405 -0.86 -4.49 31.80
N GLN A 406 -0.94 -5.43 32.74
CA GLN A 406 -1.46 -6.76 32.48
C GLN A 406 -2.91 -6.69 32.02
N SER A 407 -3.30 -7.63 31.17
CA SER A 407 -4.71 -7.77 30.84
C SER A 407 -5.50 -8.21 32.08
N LYS A 408 -6.78 -7.82 32.17
CA LYS A 408 -7.63 -8.13 33.32
C LYS A 408 -7.69 -9.64 33.62
N TRP A 409 -7.69 -10.47 32.58
CA TRP A 409 -7.71 -11.94 32.71
C TRP A 409 -6.36 -12.52 33.17
N GLU A 410 -5.22 -11.92 32.80
CA GLU A 410 -3.89 -12.37 33.25
C GLU A 410 -3.73 -12.15 34.75
N SER A 411 -4.24 -11.02 35.26
CA SER A 411 -4.30 -10.73 36.69
C SER A 411 -5.18 -11.74 37.41
N ALA A 412 -6.37 -12.08 36.87
CA ALA A 412 -7.24 -13.10 37.44
C ALA A 412 -6.58 -14.50 37.49
N LEU A 413 -5.89 -14.88 36.42
CA LEU A 413 -5.12 -16.13 36.34
C LEU A 413 -3.98 -16.17 37.36
N ARG A 414 -3.32 -15.03 37.61
CA ARG A 414 -2.25 -14.93 38.61
C ARG A 414 -2.79 -15.02 40.03
N ASN A 415 -3.97 -14.46 40.27
CA ASN A 415 -4.67 -14.51 41.56
C ASN A 415 -5.35 -15.87 41.83
N GLY A 416 -5.17 -16.88 40.96
CA GLY A 416 -5.76 -18.21 41.11
C GLY A 416 -7.26 -18.29 40.80
N LYS A 417 -7.87 -17.21 40.27
CA LYS A 417 -9.29 -17.14 39.91
C LYS A 417 -9.50 -17.64 38.47
N TYR A 418 -9.41 -18.95 38.29
CA TYR A 418 -9.38 -19.57 36.96
C TYR A 418 -10.70 -19.48 36.17
N ALA A 419 -11.86 -19.69 36.82
CA ALA A 419 -13.17 -19.58 36.16
C ALA A 419 -13.38 -18.17 35.59
N LEU A 420 -13.15 -17.14 36.41
CA LEU A 420 -13.23 -15.73 35.99
C LEU A 420 -12.26 -15.39 34.86
N ALA A 421 -11.05 -15.95 34.86
CA ALA A 421 -10.08 -15.73 33.78
C ALA A 421 -10.60 -16.28 32.45
N VAL A 422 -11.23 -17.46 32.45
CA VAL A 422 -11.84 -18.07 31.26
C VAL A 422 -13.05 -17.25 30.79
N ASP A 423 -13.90 -16.80 31.71
CA ASP A 423 -15.09 -16.00 31.36
C ASP A 423 -14.72 -14.62 30.80
N MET A 424 -13.67 -13.97 31.34
CA MET A 424 -13.18 -12.69 30.80
C MET A 424 -12.60 -12.82 29.39
N VAL A 425 -12.02 -13.98 29.05
CA VAL A 425 -11.50 -14.23 27.70
C VAL A 425 -12.64 -14.60 26.74
N LEU A 426 -13.65 -15.33 27.20
CA LEU A 426 -14.83 -15.72 26.40
C LEU A 426 -15.82 -14.58 26.20
N GLY A 427 -16.03 -13.73 27.21
CA GLY A 427 -16.95 -12.60 27.18
C GLY A 427 -16.43 -11.36 26.44
N ALA A 428 -15.16 -11.35 26.03
CA ALA A 428 -14.62 -10.29 25.19
C ALA A 428 -15.28 -10.35 23.79
N THR A 429 -16.07 -9.33 23.46
CA THR A 429 -16.84 -9.13 22.20
C THR A 429 -16.06 -9.28 20.89
N LYS A 430 -14.73 -9.38 20.97
CA LYS A 430 -13.86 -9.78 19.86
C LYS A 430 -13.21 -11.09 20.28
N PHE A 431 -13.64 -12.21 19.68
CA PHE A 431 -13.01 -13.52 19.77
C PHE A 431 -11.52 -13.46 19.36
N TYR A 432 -10.66 -12.99 20.26
CA TYR A 432 -9.22 -12.91 20.06
C TYR A 432 -8.62 -14.25 20.50
N ASN A 433 -8.77 -15.22 19.61
CA ASN A 433 -8.43 -16.64 19.77
C ASN A 433 -7.03 -16.96 20.35
N PRO A 434 -5.96 -16.17 20.07
CA PRO A 434 -4.65 -16.45 20.66
C PRO A 434 -4.66 -16.38 22.18
N ASN A 435 -5.46 -15.47 22.77
CA ASN A 435 -5.52 -15.29 24.22
C ASN A 435 -6.17 -16.49 24.92
N MET A 436 -7.21 -17.07 24.30
CA MET A 436 -7.86 -18.27 24.81
C MET A 436 -6.91 -19.47 24.77
N LEU A 437 -6.15 -19.62 23.68
CA LEU A 437 -5.16 -20.69 23.57
C LEU A 437 -4.03 -20.53 24.60
N THR A 438 -3.56 -19.29 24.81
CA THR A 438 -2.54 -19.02 25.83
C THR A 438 -3.04 -19.28 27.23
N LEU A 439 -4.31 -18.96 27.50
CA LEU A 439 -4.94 -19.24 28.77
C LEU A 439 -5.08 -20.76 28.99
N LEU A 440 -5.64 -21.49 28.03
CA LEU A 440 -5.85 -22.93 28.14
C LEU A 440 -4.54 -23.70 28.24
N THR A 441 -3.50 -23.30 27.49
CA THR A 441 -2.15 -23.88 27.64
C THR A 441 -1.56 -23.58 29.01
N ALA A 442 -1.67 -22.34 29.50
CA ALA A 442 -1.22 -22.00 30.85
C ALA A 442 -1.98 -22.79 31.93
N LEU A 443 -3.29 -22.99 31.78
CA LEU A 443 -4.10 -23.81 32.68
C LEU A 443 -3.68 -25.28 32.64
N ARG A 444 -3.36 -25.80 31.44
CA ARG A 444 -2.82 -27.16 31.27
C ARG A 444 -1.47 -27.32 31.98
N HIS A 445 -0.55 -26.36 31.81
CA HIS A 445 0.75 -26.39 32.48
C HIS A 445 0.65 -26.26 34.01
N ARG A 446 -0.40 -25.61 34.52
CA ARG A 446 -0.67 -25.50 35.95
C ARG A 446 -1.56 -26.61 36.51
N SER A 447 -1.96 -27.59 35.69
CA SER A 447 -2.95 -28.63 36.03
C SER A 447 -4.28 -28.07 36.59
N ALA A 448 -4.61 -26.81 36.30
CA ALA A 448 -5.74 -26.08 36.84
C ALA A 448 -6.96 -26.08 35.90
N MET A 449 -6.95 -26.94 34.88
CA MET A 449 -7.99 -27.00 33.86
C MET A 449 -9.31 -27.49 34.45
N ARG A 450 -9.29 -28.60 35.20
CA ARG A 450 -10.49 -29.13 35.87
C ARG A 450 -11.08 -28.14 36.87
N THR A 451 -10.23 -27.45 37.63
CA THR A 451 -10.68 -26.41 38.58
C THR A 451 -11.28 -25.18 37.89
N ALA A 452 -10.89 -24.89 36.65
CA ALA A 452 -11.46 -23.79 35.88
C ALA A 452 -12.87 -24.10 35.34
N PHE A 453 -13.17 -25.39 35.10
CA PHE A 453 -14.43 -25.84 34.53
C PHE A 453 -15.44 -26.37 35.56
N LYS A 454 -14.99 -26.75 36.77
CA LYS A 454 -15.88 -27.27 37.82
C LYS A 454 -16.83 -26.19 38.36
N GLY A 455 -18.09 -26.56 38.61
CA GLY A 455 -19.06 -25.70 39.31
C GLY A 455 -19.65 -24.57 38.46
N ARG A 456 -19.69 -24.77 37.14
CA ARG A 456 -20.33 -23.86 36.17
C ARG A 456 -21.81 -24.18 35.95
N ASP A 457 -22.57 -23.11 35.73
CA ASP A 457 -23.97 -23.14 35.33
C ASP A 457 -24.11 -23.27 33.81
N GLU A 458 -25.29 -23.69 33.35
CA GLU A 458 -25.67 -23.85 31.94
C GLU A 458 -25.29 -22.64 31.05
N THR A 459 -25.59 -21.43 31.52
CA THR A 459 -25.34 -20.18 30.78
C THR A 459 -23.85 -19.91 30.56
N SER A 460 -23.00 -20.31 31.51
CA SER A 460 -21.54 -20.14 31.43
C SER A 460 -20.86 -21.27 30.64
N LEU A 461 -21.50 -22.45 30.58
CA LEU A 461 -21.03 -23.62 29.83
C LEU A 461 -21.23 -23.45 28.33
N GLN A 462 -22.37 -22.89 27.90
CA GLN A 462 -22.73 -22.73 26.49
C GLN A 462 -21.65 -22.00 25.64
N PRO A 463 -21.07 -20.86 26.06
CA PRO A 463 -19.99 -20.21 25.33
C PRO A 463 -18.73 -21.07 25.15
N ILE A 464 -18.43 -21.92 26.13
CA ILE A 464 -17.27 -22.83 26.09
C ILE A 464 -17.52 -23.93 25.07
N LEU A 465 -18.69 -24.57 25.12
CA LEU A 465 -19.07 -25.60 24.15
C LEU A 465 -19.09 -25.04 22.72
N ARG A 466 -19.69 -23.86 22.51
CA ARG A 466 -19.67 -23.18 21.20
C ARG A 466 -18.24 -22.88 20.74
N TRP A 467 -17.35 -22.51 21.66
CA TRP A 467 -15.93 -22.31 21.35
C TRP A 467 -15.27 -23.63 20.92
N VAL A 468 -15.44 -24.72 21.68
CA VAL A 468 -14.91 -26.05 21.34
C VAL A 468 -15.40 -26.52 19.98
N ILE A 469 -16.71 -26.45 19.72
CA ILE A 469 -17.36 -26.83 18.45
C ILE A 469 -16.74 -26.07 17.27
N LYS A 470 -16.46 -24.77 17.46
CA LYS A 470 -15.85 -23.93 16.42
C LYS A 470 -14.39 -24.28 16.15
N TYR A 471 -13.61 -24.65 17.17
CA TYR A 471 -12.16 -24.83 17.04
C TYR A 471 -11.69 -26.28 16.88
N ILE A 472 -12.54 -27.28 17.09
CA ILE A 472 -12.17 -28.70 16.96
C ILE A 472 -11.71 -29.06 15.54
N GLY A 473 -12.23 -28.37 14.52
CA GLY A 473 -11.86 -28.57 13.12
C GLY A 473 -10.55 -27.90 12.69
N HIS A 474 -9.90 -27.13 13.56
CA HIS A 474 -8.62 -26.50 13.25
C HIS A 474 -7.44 -27.40 13.69
N PRO A 475 -6.59 -27.90 12.77
CA PRO A 475 -5.53 -28.86 13.09
C PRO A 475 -4.53 -28.38 14.16
N ARG A 476 -4.33 -27.05 14.27
CA ARG A 476 -3.40 -26.46 15.24
C ARG A 476 -3.89 -26.51 16.69
N TYR A 477 -5.20 -26.61 16.90
CA TYR A 477 -5.82 -26.51 18.22
C TYR A 477 -6.37 -27.85 18.70
N ILE A 478 -6.39 -28.85 17.83
CA ILE A 478 -7.11 -30.11 18.03
C ILE A 478 -6.79 -30.78 19.37
N LYS A 479 -5.50 -30.83 19.76
CA LYS A 479 -5.05 -31.42 21.04
C LYS A 479 -5.64 -30.69 22.25
N LEU A 480 -5.62 -29.35 22.24
CA LEU A 480 -6.16 -28.57 23.36
C LEU A 480 -7.69 -28.63 23.40
N THR A 481 -8.34 -28.59 22.24
CA THR A 481 -9.80 -28.65 22.17
C THR A 481 -10.33 -30.04 22.51
N SER A 482 -9.61 -31.11 22.17
CA SER A 482 -9.97 -32.48 22.57
C SER A 482 -9.85 -32.67 24.07
N ASP A 483 -8.76 -32.18 24.69
CA ASP A 483 -8.58 -32.26 26.15
C ASP A 483 -9.72 -31.52 26.87
N VAL A 484 -10.08 -30.32 26.39
CA VAL A 484 -11.21 -29.55 26.94
C VAL A 484 -12.54 -30.28 26.71
N ALA A 485 -12.79 -30.80 25.51
CA ALA A 485 -14.02 -31.52 25.20
C ALA A 485 -14.21 -32.74 26.11
N MET A 486 -13.16 -33.55 26.29
CA MET A 486 -13.18 -34.71 27.18
C MET A 486 -13.44 -34.29 28.63
N LEU A 487 -12.75 -33.25 29.13
CA LEU A 487 -12.98 -32.75 30.49
C LEU A 487 -14.40 -32.19 30.71
N LEU A 488 -15.01 -31.59 29.68
CA LEU A 488 -16.39 -31.11 29.77
C LEU A 488 -17.38 -32.28 29.80
N LEU A 489 -17.17 -33.30 28.96
CA LEU A 489 -17.98 -34.52 28.98
C LEU A 489 -17.88 -35.24 30.33
N ASP A 490 -16.67 -35.39 30.88
CA ASP A 490 -16.45 -36.04 32.18
C ASP A 490 -17.10 -35.29 33.36
N LEU A 491 -17.20 -33.97 33.29
CA LEU A 491 -17.76 -33.14 34.38
C LEU A 491 -19.27 -32.96 34.29
N TYR A 492 -19.83 -32.95 33.07
CA TYR A 492 -21.19 -32.51 32.80
C TYR A 492 -22.06 -33.59 32.13
N SER A 493 -21.60 -34.83 32.00
CA SER A 493 -22.39 -35.93 31.40
C SER A 493 -23.72 -36.17 32.13
N GLU A 494 -23.75 -36.01 33.45
CA GLU A 494 -24.97 -36.20 34.24
C GLU A 494 -25.98 -35.07 34.04
N GLN A 495 -25.50 -33.83 33.99
CA GLN A 495 -26.33 -32.62 33.83
C GLN A 495 -26.76 -32.38 32.37
N ALA A 496 -26.12 -33.04 31.41
CA ALA A 496 -26.45 -32.93 30.00
C ALA A 496 -27.85 -33.45 29.66
N MET A 497 -28.41 -34.37 30.47
CA MET A 497 -29.76 -34.89 30.25
C MET A 497 -30.86 -33.94 30.71
N ASP A 498 -30.54 -32.97 31.58
CA ASP A 498 -31.52 -32.06 32.17
C ASP A 498 -31.81 -30.83 31.28
N SER A 499 -30.85 -30.44 30.43
CA SER A 499 -30.97 -29.28 29.55
C SER A 499 -31.05 -29.67 28.07
N PRO A 500 -32.11 -29.29 27.34
CA PRO A 500 -32.21 -29.53 25.91
C PRO A 500 -31.22 -28.68 25.08
N GLU A 501 -30.76 -27.53 25.60
CA GLU A 501 -29.80 -26.68 24.89
C GLU A 501 -28.38 -27.28 24.89
N ILE A 502 -27.97 -27.86 26.02
CA ILE A 502 -26.67 -28.53 26.13
C ILE A 502 -26.67 -29.79 25.25
N ASP A 503 -27.78 -30.55 25.24
CA ASP A 503 -27.91 -31.73 24.41
C ASP A 503 -27.80 -31.41 22.90
N ASP A 504 -28.44 -30.34 22.41
CA ASP A 504 -28.26 -29.93 21.01
C ASP A 504 -26.79 -29.54 20.72
N LEU A 505 -26.11 -28.84 21.63
CA LEU A 505 -24.70 -28.51 21.47
C LEU A 505 -23.79 -29.75 21.46
N LEU A 506 -24.10 -30.77 22.27
CA LEU A 506 -23.38 -32.04 22.26
C LEU A 506 -23.62 -32.82 20.96
N ASN A 507 -24.85 -32.81 20.45
CA ASN A 507 -25.18 -33.39 19.14
C ASN A 507 -24.45 -32.66 18.00
N GLN A 508 -24.36 -31.33 18.06
CA GLN A 508 -23.56 -30.54 17.12
C GLN A 508 -22.06 -30.87 17.22
N LEU A 509 -21.53 -31.02 18.44
CA LEU A 509 -20.15 -31.43 18.67
C LEU A 509 -19.88 -32.81 18.06
N HIS A 510 -20.77 -33.78 18.29
CA HIS A 510 -20.65 -35.13 17.73
C HIS A 510 -20.62 -35.11 16.19
N ARG A 511 -21.56 -34.41 15.56
CA ARG A 511 -21.60 -34.25 14.09
C ARG A 511 -20.31 -33.61 13.56
N LYS A 512 -19.79 -32.58 14.25
CA LYS A 512 -18.54 -31.92 13.88
C LYS A 512 -17.32 -32.83 14.02
N VAL A 513 -17.23 -33.60 15.10
CA VAL A 513 -16.14 -34.58 15.31
C VAL A 513 -16.16 -35.64 14.20
N ARG A 514 -17.34 -36.17 13.86
CA ARG A 514 -17.49 -37.13 12.76
C ARG A 514 -17.01 -36.55 11.43
N HIS A 515 -17.43 -35.34 11.08
CA HIS A 515 -16.97 -34.66 9.88
C HIS A 515 -15.45 -34.40 9.88
N CYS A 516 -14.86 -34.05 11.04
CA CYS A 516 -13.41 -33.87 11.15
C CYS A 516 -12.66 -35.19 10.97
N SER A 517 -13.22 -36.31 11.43
CA SER A 517 -12.66 -37.66 11.21
C SER A 517 -12.64 -38.03 9.73
N GLU A 518 -13.74 -37.77 9.02
CA GLU A 518 -13.83 -37.98 7.56
C GLU A 518 -12.80 -37.12 6.81
N LEU A 519 -12.64 -35.85 7.18
CA LEU A 519 -11.61 -34.97 6.61
C LEU A 519 -10.19 -35.45 6.90
N ALA A 520 -9.93 -35.98 8.11
CA ALA A 520 -8.64 -36.56 8.45
C ALA A 520 -8.33 -37.80 7.62
N GLN A 521 -9.31 -38.68 7.40
CA GLN A 521 -9.16 -39.85 6.52
C GLN A 521 -8.86 -39.44 5.08
N ALA A 522 -9.55 -38.42 4.55
CA ALA A 522 -9.28 -37.88 3.22
C ALA A 522 -7.89 -37.20 3.12
N ALA A 523 -7.43 -36.54 4.18
CA ALA A 523 -6.09 -35.98 4.23
C ALA A 523 -5.01 -37.08 4.19
N TYR A 524 -5.21 -38.21 4.90
CA TYR A 524 -4.29 -39.35 4.84
C TYR A 524 -4.29 -40.04 3.47
N SER A 525 -5.44 -40.16 2.82
CA SER A 525 -5.49 -40.75 1.47
C SER A 525 -4.78 -39.87 0.43
N THR A 526 -4.97 -38.55 0.48
CA THR A 526 -4.26 -37.61 -0.40
C THR A 526 -2.76 -37.55 -0.10
N GLN A 527 -2.35 -37.66 1.16
CA GLN A 527 -0.93 -37.81 1.52
C GLN A 527 -0.34 -39.07 0.88
N GLY A 528 -1.02 -40.22 0.99
CA GLY A 528 -0.58 -41.46 0.33
C GLY A 528 -0.47 -41.32 -1.20
N MET A 529 -1.39 -40.60 -1.84
CA MET A 529 -1.30 -40.31 -3.28
C MET A 529 -0.09 -39.43 -3.63
N LEU A 530 0.23 -38.44 -2.78
CA LEU A 530 1.41 -37.59 -2.98
C LEU A 530 2.71 -38.36 -2.77
N ASP A 531 2.78 -39.22 -1.76
CA ASP A 531 3.96 -40.06 -1.50
C ASP A 531 4.22 -41.05 -2.66
N LEU A 532 3.16 -41.57 -3.30
CA LEU A 532 3.27 -42.36 -4.53
C LEU A 532 3.83 -41.55 -5.71
N LEU A 533 3.41 -40.28 -5.87
CA LEU A 533 3.98 -39.41 -6.90
C LEU A 533 5.45 -39.06 -6.64
N VAL A 534 5.82 -38.86 -5.37
CA VAL A 534 7.21 -38.56 -4.98
C VAL A 534 8.11 -39.78 -5.14
N SER A 535 7.63 -40.99 -4.87
CA SER A 535 8.39 -42.23 -5.08
C SER A 535 8.45 -42.68 -6.53
N GLY A 536 7.50 -42.26 -7.36
CA GLY A 536 7.48 -42.52 -8.80
C GLY A 536 8.24 -41.50 -9.66
N ALA A 537 8.65 -40.37 -9.09
CA ALA A 537 9.51 -39.35 -9.70
C ALA A 537 10.98 -39.60 -9.34
#